data_AF-A0A955S686-F1
#
_entry.id   AF-A0A955S686-F1
#
_cell.length_a   1.000
_cell.length_b   1.000
_cell.length_c   1.000
_cell.angle_alpha   90.00
_cell.angle_beta   90.00
_cell.angle_gamma   90.00
#
_symmetry.space_group_name_H-M   'P 1'
#
loop_
_entity.id
_entity.type
_entity.pdbx_description
1 polymer ?
#
loop_
_entity_poly.entity_id
_entity_poly.type
_entity_poly.pdbx_seq_one_letter_code
_entity_poly.pdbx_strand_id
1 'polypeptide(L)'
;MKCDDIQELILTDYSDKELSLAQEKEIAQHLSQCAVCREFAKACQQETMTPFENLTNLPVPEEIWPVVKNRLEQENQSREGKKNTLFDDVAYGLGNIVGLFRPVFFPFAMSVILLGIFVMVKTGGMSSSTAKIDQDEAVSYLVSLTSDETDEGDDYGAYIEAYFL
;
A
#
# COMPACT_ATOMS: atom_id res chain seq x y z
N MET A 1 23.70 17.10 -7.36
CA MET A 1 23.04 16.20 -6.39
C MET A 1 22.39 17.02 -5.28
N LYS A 2 21.32 16.47 -4.68
CA LYS A 2 20.72 17.06 -3.48
C LYS A 2 21.54 16.68 -2.25
N CYS A 3 21.42 17.46 -1.18
CA CYS A 3 22.16 17.19 0.05
C CYS A 3 21.78 15.84 0.66
N ASP A 4 20.51 15.45 0.60
CA ASP A 4 20.02 14.20 1.18
C ASP A 4 20.67 12.98 0.51
N ASP A 5 20.68 12.94 -0.83
CA ASP A 5 21.34 11.88 -1.61
C ASP A 5 22.84 11.76 -1.27
N ILE A 6 23.50 12.89 -1.08
CA ILE A 6 24.93 12.93 -0.71
C ILE A 6 25.14 12.40 0.71
N GLN A 7 24.27 12.77 1.66
CA GLN A 7 24.39 12.30 3.04
C GLN A 7 24.17 10.79 3.15
N GLU A 8 23.22 10.23 2.39
CA GLU A 8 23.02 8.78 2.31
C GLU A 8 24.28 8.08 1.77
N LEU A 9 24.83 8.56 0.64
CA LEU A 9 26.07 8.01 0.07
C LEU A 9 27.28 8.18 0.99
N ILE A 10 27.33 9.27 1.78
CA ILE A 10 28.38 9.47 2.79
C ILE A 10 28.31 8.39 3.87
N LEU A 11 27.10 8.04 4.33
CA LEU A 11 26.90 7.04 5.39
C LEU A 11 27.23 5.61 4.92
N THR A 12 27.09 5.31 3.63
CA THR A 12 27.33 3.99 3.07
C THR A 12 28.61 3.98 2.22
N ASP A 13 28.45 4.05 0.90
CA ASP A 13 29.43 3.67 -0.12
C ASP A 13 30.69 4.55 -0.08
N TYR A 14 30.55 5.83 0.30
CA TYR A 14 31.68 6.74 0.42
C TYR A 14 32.59 6.40 1.59
N SER A 15 32.01 6.03 2.74
CA SER A 15 32.77 5.62 3.93
C SER A 15 33.42 4.25 3.71
N ASP A 16 32.73 3.34 3.03
CA ASP A 16 33.20 2.00 2.71
C ASP A 16 34.17 1.94 1.50
N LYS A 17 34.34 3.07 0.79
CA LYS A 17 35.14 3.20 -0.44
C LYS A 17 34.66 2.28 -1.57
N GLU A 18 33.36 2.06 -1.64
CA GLU A 18 32.72 1.24 -2.68
C GLU A 18 32.16 2.06 -3.86
N LEU A 19 32.43 3.37 -3.89
CA LEU A 19 31.98 4.24 -4.97
C LEU A 19 32.82 4.11 -6.25
N SER A 20 32.18 4.33 -7.39
CA SER A 20 32.90 4.51 -8.65
C SER A 20 33.66 5.84 -8.68
N LEU A 21 34.75 5.91 -9.45
CA LEU A 21 35.56 7.13 -9.62
C LEU A 21 34.75 8.35 -10.11
N ALA A 22 33.66 8.14 -10.83
CA ALA A 22 32.78 9.21 -11.29
C ALA A 22 31.96 9.78 -10.12
N GLN A 23 31.38 8.91 -9.29
CA GLN A 23 30.61 9.30 -8.11
C GLN A 23 31.49 9.95 -7.05
N GLU A 24 32.69 9.43 -6.80
CA GLU A 24 33.63 10.07 -5.88
C GLU A 24 33.94 11.52 -6.26
N LYS A 25 34.13 11.79 -7.56
CA LYS A 25 34.35 13.16 -8.06
C LYS A 25 33.13 14.05 -7.86
N GLU A 26 31.94 13.52 -8.10
CA GLU A 26 30.69 14.26 -7.93
C GLU A 26 30.46 14.63 -6.45
N ILE A 27 30.70 13.68 -5.55
CA ILE A 27 30.64 13.91 -4.11
C ILE A 27 31.72 14.92 -3.68
N ALA A 28 32.97 14.75 -4.12
CA ALA A 28 34.05 15.69 -3.79
C ALA A 28 33.74 17.12 -4.27
N GLN A 29 33.15 17.26 -5.46
CA GLN A 29 32.68 18.54 -5.97
C GLN A 29 31.57 19.12 -5.08
N HIS A 30 30.58 18.31 -4.69
CA HIS A 30 29.51 18.75 -3.80
C HIS A 30 30.05 19.19 -2.43
N LEU A 31 30.94 18.40 -1.82
CA LEU A 31 31.58 18.70 -0.55
C LEU A 31 32.42 19.98 -0.62
N SER A 32 32.97 20.34 -1.78
CA SER A 32 33.70 21.60 -1.96
C SER A 32 32.79 22.83 -1.84
N GLN A 33 31.51 22.69 -2.21
CA GLN A 33 30.54 23.79 -2.31
C GLN A 33 29.54 23.82 -1.15
N CYS A 34 29.27 22.68 -0.50
CA CYS A 34 28.28 22.55 0.56
C CYS A 34 28.96 22.39 1.93
N ALA A 35 28.87 23.42 2.78
CA ALA A 35 29.41 23.36 4.14
C ALA A 35 28.69 22.31 5.02
N VAL A 36 27.37 22.17 4.87
CA VAL A 36 26.56 21.23 5.66
C VAL A 36 27.02 19.79 5.43
N CYS A 37 27.10 19.35 4.17
CA CYS A 37 27.53 17.99 3.84
C CYS A 37 28.99 17.74 4.20
N ARG A 38 29.84 18.77 4.20
CA ARG A 38 31.24 18.67 4.64
C ARG A 38 31.37 18.41 6.14
N GLU A 39 30.61 19.13 6.96
CA GLU A 39 30.60 18.88 8.40
C GLU A 39 29.94 17.54 8.73
N PHE A 40 28.90 17.15 7.98
CA PHE A 40 28.30 15.82 8.09
C PHE A 40 29.30 14.71 7.79
N ALA A 41 30.07 14.82 6.70
CA ALA A 41 31.10 13.84 6.34
C ALA A 41 32.17 13.71 7.43
N LYS A 42 32.62 14.83 8.02
CA LYS A 42 33.56 14.80 9.14
C LYS A 42 32.99 14.11 10.36
N ALA A 43 31.74 14.43 10.72
CA ALA A 43 31.07 13.80 11.85
C ALA A 43 30.92 12.29 11.63
N CYS A 44 30.51 11.87 10.43
CA CYS A 44 30.45 10.45 10.06
C CYS A 44 31.81 9.78 10.25
N GLN A 45 32.89 10.36 9.68
CA GLN A 45 34.23 9.81 9.83
C GLN A 45 34.65 9.66 11.30
N GLN A 46 34.39 10.67 12.13
CA GLN A 46 34.73 10.65 13.56
C GLN A 46 33.97 9.59 14.35
N GLU A 47 32.69 9.37 14.05
CA GLU A 47 31.83 8.46 14.79
C GLU A 47 31.94 7.01 14.29
N THR A 48 32.14 6.79 12.98
CA THR A 48 32.06 5.45 12.37
C THR A 48 33.41 4.89 11.97
N MET A 49 34.40 5.71 11.60
CA MET A 49 35.69 5.22 11.11
C MET A 49 36.78 5.31 12.18
N THR A 50 36.90 6.48 12.84
CA THR A 50 37.97 6.75 13.82
C THR A 50 38.05 5.73 14.97
N PRO A 51 36.93 5.19 15.52
CA PRO A 51 37.02 4.17 16.56
C PRO A 51 37.71 2.87 16.11
N PHE A 52 37.71 2.61 14.80
CA PHE A 52 38.23 1.37 14.20
C PHE A 52 39.61 1.55 13.55
N GLU A 53 40.14 2.78 13.43
CA GLU A 53 41.43 3.08 12.79
C GLU A 53 42.62 2.36 13.44
N ASN A 54 42.55 2.11 14.75
CA ASN A 54 43.62 1.46 15.52
C ASN A 54 43.39 -0.04 15.75
N LEU A 55 42.39 -0.64 15.12
CA LEU A 55 42.16 -2.07 15.24
C LEU A 55 43.20 -2.82 14.42
N THR A 56 43.82 -3.82 15.06
CA THR A 56 44.69 -4.74 14.34
C THR A 56 43.83 -5.58 13.41
N ASN A 57 44.10 -5.51 12.10
CA ASN A 57 43.44 -6.34 11.12
C ASN A 57 43.92 -7.79 11.33
N LEU A 58 43.12 -8.58 12.04
CA LEU A 58 43.40 -9.99 12.29
C LEU A 58 42.95 -10.77 11.06
N PRO A 59 43.85 -11.49 10.38
CA PRO A 59 43.43 -12.34 9.28
C PRO A 59 42.47 -13.40 9.81
N VAL A 60 41.31 -13.51 9.17
CA VAL A 60 40.37 -14.60 9.46
C VAL A 60 40.99 -15.91 9.00
N PRO A 61 41.07 -16.95 9.84
CA PRO A 61 41.56 -18.27 9.43
C PRO A 61 40.80 -18.81 8.22
N GLU A 62 41.52 -19.32 7.22
CA GLU A 62 40.92 -19.81 5.97
C GLU A 62 39.93 -20.95 6.20
N GLU A 63 40.10 -21.71 7.28
CA GLU A 63 39.25 -22.83 7.66
C GLU A 63 37.82 -22.41 8.05
N ILE A 64 37.59 -21.15 8.40
CA ILE A 64 36.28 -20.65 8.84
C ILE A 64 35.35 -20.39 7.66
N TRP A 65 35.87 -19.95 6.51
CA TRP A 65 35.05 -19.60 5.35
C TRP A 65 34.21 -20.77 4.80
N PRO A 66 34.75 -21.99 4.66
CA PRO A 66 33.95 -23.16 4.29
C PRO A 66 32.81 -23.45 5.27
N VAL A 67 33.03 -23.25 6.57
CA VAL A 67 32.02 -23.49 7.60
C VAL A 67 30.89 -22.46 7.50
N VAL A 68 31.22 -21.19 7.33
CA VAL A 68 30.25 -20.11 7.13
C VAL A 68 29.44 -20.35 5.85
N LYS A 69 30.12 -20.68 4.74
CA LYS A 69 29.48 -20.97 3.46
C LYS A 69 28.49 -22.12 3.57
N ASN A 70 28.90 -23.25 4.14
CA ASN A 70 28.03 -24.43 4.31
C ASN A 70 26.80 -24.11 5.16
N ARG A 71 26.94 -23.30 6.22
CA ARG A 71 25.81 -22.90 7.06
C ARG A 71 24.82 -21.99 6.31
N LEU A 72 25.32 -21.02 5.55
CA LEU A 72 24.46 -20.14 4.72
C LEU A 72 23.70 -20.94 3.65
N GLU A 73 24.35 -21.91 2.99
CA GLU A 73 23.71 -22.78 2.00
C GLU A 73 22.62 -23.64 2.65
N GLN A 74 22.88 -24.21 3.82
CA GLN A 74 21.90 -25.02 4.57
C GLN A 74 20.68 -24.21 5.03
N GLU A 75 20.89 -22.98 5.50
CA GLU A 75 19.82 -22.06 5.87
C GLU A 75 18.96 -21.67 4.67
N ASN A 76 19.60 -21.38 3.52
CA ASN A 76 18.88 -21.07 2.29
C ASN A 76 18.06 -22.26 1.81
N GLN A 77 18.61 -23.47 1.79
CA GLN A 77 17.86 -24.69 1.44
C GLN A 77 16.67 -24.93 2.39
N SER A 78 16.85 -24.64 3.68
CA SER A 78 15.77 -24.75 4.69
C SER A 78 14.67 -23.70 4.49
N ARG A 79 15.01 -22.51 4.01
CA ARG A 79 14.06 -21.45 3.63
C ARG A 79 13.31 -21.79 2.34
N GLU A 80 13.97 -22.42 1.37
CA GLU A 80 13.35 -22.81 0.11
C GLU A 80 12.45 -24.04 0.24
N GLY A 81 12.79 -25.00 1.11
CA GLY A 81 11.93 -26.13 1.47
C GLY A 81 10.66 -25.73 2.24
N LYS A 82 10.58 -24.49 2.73
CA LYS A 82 9.42 -23.90 3.44
C LYS A 82 8.51 -23.04 2.54
N LYS A 83 8.70 -23.05 1.22
CA LYS A 83 7.86 -22.31 0.26
C LYS A 83 6.47 -22.92 0.01
N ASN A 84 6.14 -24.02 0.67
CA ASN A 84 4.78 -24.59 0.65
C ASN A 84 4.16 -24.42 2.03
N THR A 85 3.56 -23.27 2.32
CA THR A 85 2.42 -23.10 3.27
C THR A 85 1.97 -21.64 3.30
N LEU A 86 1.66 -21.07 2.13
CA LEU A 86 0.82 -19.86 2.08
C LEU A 86 -0.55 -20.06 2.78
N PHE A 87 -0.96 -21.31 2.98
CA PHE A 87 -2.14 -21.67 3.76
C PHE A 87 -1.94 -21.67 5.29
N ASP A 88 -0.72 -21.87 5.82
CA ASP A 88 -0.53 -21.87 7.27
C ASP A 88 -0.59 -20.45 7.84
N ASP A 89 -0.06 -19.45 7.14
CA ASP A 89 -0.17 -18.04 7.58
C ASP A 89 -1.62 -17.52 7.54
N VAL A 90 -2.43 -17.99 6.59
CA VAL A 90 -3.86 -17.65 6.53
C VAL A 90 -4.65 -18.36 7.63
N ALA A 91 -4.30 -19.62 7.96
CA ALA A 91 -4.97 -20.39 8.99
C ALA A 91 -4.71 -19.82 10.41
N TYR A 92 -3.48 -19.36 10.69
CA TYR A 92 -3.17 -18.68 11.96
C TYR A 92 -3.80 -17.28 12.04
N GLY A 93 -3.94 -16.57 10.92
CA GLY A 93 -4.65 -15.28 10.85
C GLY A 93 -6.17 -15.38 11.07
N LEU A 94 -6.82 -16.42 10.54
CA LEU A 94 -8.27 -16.63 10.69
C LEU A 94 -8.66 -17.31 12.01
N GLY A 95 -7.81 -18.17 12.57
CA GLY A 95 -8.08 -18.86 13.83
C GLY A 95 -8.30 -17.91 15.02
N ASN A 96 -7.59 -16.77 15.03
CA ASN A 96 -7.72 -15.77 16.11
C ASN A 96 -8.93 -14.83 15.94
N ILE A 97 -9.46 -14.65 14.73
CA ILE A 97 -10.66 -13.83 14.50
C ILE A 97 -11.92 -14.58 14.96
N VAL A 98 -11.96 -15.90 14.78
CA VAL A 98 -13.14 -16.72 15.18
C VAL A 98 -13.24 -16.88 16.71
N GLY A 99 -12.13 -16.73 17.45
CA GLY A 99 -12.11 -16.82 18.91
C GLY A 99 -12.74 -15.63 19.64
N LEU A 100 -12.68 -14.43 19.06
CA LEU A 100 -13.02 -13.17 19.77
C LEU A 100 -14.47 -12.69 19.53
N PHE A 101 -15.17 -13.22 18.52
CA PHE A 101 -16.48 -12.73 18.07
C PHE A 101 -17.65 -13.71 18.29
N ARG A 102 -17.64 -14.50 19.37
CA ARG A 102 -18.63 -15.58 19.57
C ARG A 102 -20.11 -15.19 19.83
N PRO A 103 -20.51 -14.00 20.34
CA PRO A 103 -21.95 -13.75 20.54
C PRO A 103 -22.64 -12.92 19.45
N VAL A 104 -21.93 -12.30 18.48
CA VAL A 104 -22.53 -11.28 17.58
C VAL A 104 -22.64 -11.71 16.11
N PHE A 105 -21.93 -12.76 15.67
CA PHE A 105 -22.03 -13.20 14.26
C PHE A 105 -23.26 -14.06 13.95
N PHE A 106 -23.85 -14.71 14.95
CA PHE A 106 -25.05 -15.53 14.75
C PHE A 106 -26.27 -14.74 14.25
N PRO A 107 -26.64 -13.57 14.83
CA PRO A 107 -27.77 -12.79 14.32
C PRO A 107 -27.50 -12.17 12.95
N PHE A 108 -26.26 -11.78 12.65
CA PHE A 108 -25.93 -11.13 11.37
C PHE A 108 -25.97 -12.13 10.19
N ALA A 109 -25.40 -13.33 10.37
CA ALA A 109 -25.47 -14.37 9.35
C ALA A 109 -26.93 -14.82 9.11
N MET A 110 -27.73 -14.96 10.17
CA MET A 110 -29.16 -15.28 10.06
C MET A 110 -29.95 -14.17 9.35
N SER A 111 -29.62 -12.90 9.60
CA SER A 111 -30.23 -11.74 8.93
C SER A 111 -29.99 -11.77 7.41
N VAL A 112 -28.76 -12.04 6.97
CA VAL A 112 -28.42 -12.10 5.53
C VAL A 112 -29.14 -13.26 4.85
N ILE A 113 -29.22 -14.42 5.50
CA ILE A 113 -29.93 -15.60 4.98
C ILE A 113 -31.43 -15.32 4.87
N LEU A 114 -32.04 -14.72 5.89
CA LEU A 114 -33.47 -14.34 5.86
C LEU A 114 -33.77 -13.30 4.79
N LEU A 115 -32.88 -12.33 4.59
CA LEU A 115 -33.01 -11.33 3.53
C LEU A 115 -32.96 -11.97 2.13
N GLY A 116 -32.05 -12.93 1.92
CA GLY A 116 -31.96 -13.70 0.68
C GLY A 116 -33.24 -14.50 0.39
N ILE A 117 -33.80 -15.17 1.40
CA ILE A 117 -35.08 -15.90 1.28
C ILE A 117 -36.22 -14.92 0.96
N PHE A 118 -36.29 -13.77 1.64
CA PHE A 118 -37.32 -12.76 1.39
C PHE A 118 -37.28 -12.22 -0.04
N VAL A 119 -36.08 -11.92 -0.57
CA VAL A 119 -35.89 -11.46 -1.95
C VAL A 119 -36.32 -12.53 -2.96
N MET A 120 -36.00 -13.81 -2.71
CA MET A 120 -36.45 -14.90 -3.59
C MET A 120 -37.97 -15.09 -3.58
N VAL A 121 -38.63 -14.93 -2.43
CA VAL A 121 -40.10 -15.02 -2.35
C VAL A 121 -40.77 -13.84 -3.06
N LYS A 122 -40.21 -12.63 -2.95
CA LYS A 122 -40.72 -11.42 -3.63
C LYS A 122 -40.52 -11.44 -5.14
N THR A 123 -39.46 -12.08 -5.63
CA THR A 123 -39.14 -12.12 -7.07
C THR A 123 -39.62 -13.39 -7.78
N GLY A 124 -39.83 -14.49 -7.06
CA GLY A 124 -40.26 -15.78 -7.62
C GLY A 124 -41.77 -16.03 -7.66
N GLY A 125 -42.59 -15.10 -7.17
CA GLY A 125 -44.02 -15.33 -6.89
C GLY A 125 -45.00 -14.40 -7.60
N MET A 126 -44.85 -14.10 -8.89
CA MET A 126 -45.91 -13.45 -9.69
C MET A 126 -45.91 -13.97 -11.12
N SER A 127 -46.56 -15.12 -11.32
CA SER A 127 -47.03 -15.57 -12.63
C SER A 127 -48.54 -15.83 -12.52
N SER A 128 -49.36 -14.81 -12.80
CA SER A 128 -50.74 -14.94 -13.32
C SER A 128 -51.39 -13.57 -13.66
N SER A 129 -51.81 -13.48 -14.92
CA SER A 129 -52.98 -12.75 -15.47
C SER A 129 -53.15 -11.23 -15.40
N THR A 130 -52.85 -10.59 -16.55
CA THR A 130 -53.70 -9.65 -17.34
C THR A 130 -54.52 -8.55 -16.66
N ALA A 131 -54.10 -7.31 -16.90
CA ALA A 131 -55.00 -6.21 -17.27
C ALA A 131 -54.33 -5.45 -18.44
N LYS A 132 -54.95 -5.48 -19.62
CA LYS A 132 -54.58 -4.59 -20.73
C LYS A 132 -54.97 -3.18 -20.31
N ILE A 133 -53.97 -2.37 -19.94
CA ILE A 133 -54.12 -0.92 -19.85
C ILE A 133 -53.87 -0.39 -21.25
N ASP A 134 -54.85 0.34 -21.78
CA ASP A 134 -54.87 0.90 -23.12
C ASP A 134 -53.73 1.94 -23.24
N GLN A 135 -52.73 1.64 -24.08
CA GLN A 135 -51.51 2.45 -24.18
C GLN A 135 -51.78 3.84 -24.76
N ASP A 136 -52.92 4.04 -25.42
CA ASP A 136 -53.29 5.31 -26.05
C ASP A 136 -53.61 6.40 -25.01
N GLU A 137 -54.08 6.03 -23.82
CA GLU A 137 -54.42 6.99 -22.75
C GLU A 137 -53.17 7.50 -22.01
N ALA A 138 -52.15 6.64 -21.86
CA ALA A 138 -50.87 7.00 -21.22
C ALA A 138 -50.00 7.93 -22.11
N VAL A 139 -50.08 7.77 -23.44
CA VAL A 139 -49.36 8.62 -24.39
C VAL A 139 -50.01 10.01 -24.47
N SER A 140 -51.35 10.10 -24.42
CA SER A 140 -52.09 11.36 -24.37
C SER A 140 -51.68 12.24 -23.17
N TYR A 141 -51.55 11.63 -21.98
CA TYR A 141 -51.15 12.33 -20.75
C TYR A 141 -49.69 12.82 -20.77
N LEU A 142 -48.78 12.05 -21.38
CA LEU A 142 -47.37 12.46 -21.51
C LEU A 142 -47.17 13.60 -22.52
N VAL A 143 -47.97 13.62 -23.60
CA VAL A 143 -47.93 14.69 -24.60
C VAL A 143 -48.50 16.00 -24.04
N SER A 144 -49.53 15.95 -23.17
CA SER A 144 -50.04 17.15 -22.51
C SER A 144 -49.09 17.73 -21.48
N LEU A 145 -48.24 16.90 -20.85
CA LEU A 145 -47.24 17.34 -19.86
C LEU A 145 -45.99 17.97 -20.48
N THR A 146 -45.77 17.77 -21.78
CA THR A 146 -44.56 18.23 -22.48
C THR A 146 -44.82 19.38 -23.46
N SER A 147 -46.07 19.78 -23.64
CA SER A 147 -46.46 20.83 -24.61
C SER A 147 -46.81 22.19 -23.98
N ASP A 148 -46.60 22.36 -22.67
CA ASP A 148 -46.78 23.66 -22.01
C ASP A 148 -45.42 24.26 -21.62
N GLU A 149 -45.14 25.40 -22.26
CA GLU A 149 -44.24 26.49 -21.87
C GLU A 149 -42.72 26.25 -21.85
N THR A 150 -42.14 26.52 -23.01
CA THR A 150 -41.02 27.47 -23.12
C THR A 150 -41.41 28.83 -22.52
N ASP A 151 -40.76 29.28 -21.44
CA ASP A 151 -40.20 30.63 -21.39
C ASP A 151 -39.26 30.85 -20.18
N GLU A 152 -38.23 31.65 -20.46
CA GLU A 152 -37.49 32.53 -19.54
C GLU A 152 -36.78 31.96 -18.28
N GLY A 153 -35.47 32.18 -18.28
CA GLY A 153 -34.85 32.82 -17.11
C GLY A 153 -33.80 31.99 -16.38
N ASP A 154 -32.55 32.37 -16.60
CA ASP A 154 -31.37 31.98 -15.82
C ASP A 154 -31.58 32.16 -14.31
N ASP A 155 -31.27 31.14 -13.50
CA ASP A 155 -30.45 31.23 -12.28
C ASP A 155 -30.39 29.86 -11.57
N TYR A 156 -29.25 29.18 -11.66
CA TYR A 156 -28.90 28.09 -10.74
C TYR A 156 -27.55 28.38 -10.10
N GLY A 157 -27.43 29.56 -9.47
CA GLY A 157 -26.42 29.81 -8.45
C GLY A 157 -26.61 28.86 -7.27
N ALA A 158 -25.77 27.84 -7.17
CA ALA A 158 -25.76 26.92 -6.03
C ALA A 158 -25.08 27.60 -4.83
N TYR A 159 -25.79 27.66 -3.70
CA TYR A 159 -25.42 28.23 -2.39
C TYR A 159 -24.13 27.68 -1.73
N ILE A 160 -23.26 26.98 -2.45
CA ILE A 160 -22.03 26.35 -1.95
C ILE A 160 -20.81 27.28 -1.92
N GLU A 161 -20.89 28.46 -2.54
CA GLU A 161 -19.77 29.42 -2.62
C GLU A 161 -19.52 30.19 -1.30
N ALA A 162 -20.50 30.21 -0.39
CA ALA A 162 -20.41 30.92 0.89
C ALA A 162 -19.50 30.25 1.95
N TYR A 163 -18.96 29.06 1.64
CA TYR A 163 -18.15 28.27 2.58
C TYR A 163 -16.67 28.15 2.19
N PHE A 164 -16.24 28.81 1.10
CA PHE A 164 -14.87 28.73 0.57
C PHE A 164 -14.05 30.02 0.71
N LEU A 165 -14.46 30.96 1.56
CA LEU A 165 -13.65 32.13 1.96
C LEU A 165 -13.34 32.12 3.46
#